data_AF-A0A535DU82-F1
#
_entry.id   AF-A0A535DU82-F1
#
_cell.length_a   1.000
_cell.length_b   1.000
_cell.length_c   1.000
_cell.angle_alpha   90.00
_cell.angle_beta   90.00
_cell.angle_gamma   90.00
#
_symmetry.space_group_name_H-M   'P 1'
#
loop_
_entity.id
_entity.type
_entity.pdbx_description
1 polymer ?
#
loop_
_entity_poly.entity_id
_entity_poly.type
_entity_poly.pdbx_seq_one_letter_code
_entity_poly.pdbx_strand_id
1 'polypeptide(L)'
;MTPGPAPTINPDRLLADLAELARIGGRPDGGVDRVAGSHADHAARRWLAARMNDAGLDPRIDDAGNVLATIPGSRGPWLLAGSHTDTVPAGGRLDGAYGVIAALEALRTLREAGHPRAAEVEVVSFFGEEGVSGPGLAGSRPLAASPHAADLVAYLELHIEQGPRLEAEGLELGVVEAIVAVGRWEAHLTGAANHAGTTPMAMRRDAGRAAARVIAGLRELLDDIDPEMVGNVGQIAFQPGAHNVVPGEAHFVVELRAASQDTLDRAAEALRRRFDAIAAEEGCTARVDARGVIPAARMDPSVVAALEQVCERQRRPWRRLPSGAGHDAGALADRVPAGMLFVPSAGGVSHSPLEHTDDALLVQGAQALLDGVLLVLDRERPTGLRSLNELPPDEAERAFRAANASRRWAAAMAAGRPYPTARALHAAAEREWWALAEPDRQEAFAAHPRIGDRDSVDATARAEQHSVADADARTLAALADGNRRYEERFGRVFLVRAAGRSAGEMLTALRERMANDPHVLDLAAGRPRAGMPVQLARRDAGGAWQQLADAVTDGDGRVRDWPAAPEPTPGDYRLTFITSGFYPEVHIVFRVDRPGDHHHVPLLLSPFGYSTYRGS
;
A
#
# COMPACT_ATOMS: atom_id res chain seq x y z
N MET A 1 26.11 15.44 -32.99
CA MET A 1 26.98 15.80 -31.86
C MET A 1 27.53 14.51 -31.30
N THR A 2 28.84 14.37 -31.15
CA THR A 2 29.45 13.27 -30.38
C THR A 2 28.88 13.35 -28.96
N PRO A 3 28.39 12.25 -28.36
CA PRO A 3 27.97 12.26 -26.96
C PRO A 3 29.15 12.73 -26.13
N GLY A 4 28.91 13.67 -25.21
CA GLY A 4 29.91 14.01 -24.19
C GLY A 4 30.26 12.77 -23.35
N PRO A 5 31.32 12.84 -22.54
CA PRO A 5 31.62 11.77 -21.58
C PRO A 5 30.41 11.51 -20.69
N ALA A 6 30.15 10.24 -20.36
CA ALA A 6 29.06 9.87 -19.48
C ALA A 6 29.22 10.56 -18.10
N PRO A 7 28.13 11.12 -17.52
CA PRO A 7 28.20 11.75 -16.21
C PRO A 7 28.69 10.76 -15.15
N THR A 8 29.66 11.17 -14.34
CA THR A 8 30.26 10.34 -13.28
C THR A 8 30.09 11.06 -11.95
N ILE A 9 29.63 10.34 -10.91
CA ILE A 9 29.42 10.93 -9.59
C ILE A 9 30.73 11.43 -8.96
N ASN A 10 30.62 12.36 -8.00
CA ASN A 10 31.76 12.77 -7.18
C ASN A 10 31.85 11.90 -5.90
N PRO A 11 32.83 10.97 -5.79
CA PRO A 11 32.92 10.06 -4.65
C PRO A 11 33.23 10.79 -3.33
N ASP A 12 34.11 11.79 -3.35
CA ASP A 12 34.51 12.51 -2.14
C ASP A 12 33.33 13.29 -1.56
N ARG A 13 32.50 13.89 -2.42
CA ARG A 13 31.30 14.63 -2.00
C ARG A 13 30.22 13.70 -1.45
N LEU A 14 29.98 12.56 -2.10
CA LEU A 14 29.06 11.53 -1.62
C LEU A 14 29.44 11.05 -0.20
N LEU A 15 30.69 10.65 -0.02
CA LEU A 15 31.18 10.11 1.26
C LEU A 15 31.24 11.19 2.35
N ALA A 16 31.59 12.43 1.99
CA ALA A 16 31.58 13.55 2.93
C ALA A 16 30.16 13.88 3.43
N ASP A 17 29.16 13.90 2.54
CA ASP A 17 27.77 14.18 2.92
C ASP A 17 27.19 13.05 3.79
N LEU A 18 27.50 11.78 3.50
CA LEU A 18 27.14 10.66 4.36
C LEU A 18 27.76 10.79 5.76
N ALA A 19 29.06 11.11 5.83
CA ALA A 19 29.75 11.31 7.09
C ALA A 19 29.21 12.51 7.89
N GLU A 20 28.80 13.59 7.21
CA GLU A 20 28.23 14.76 7.87
C GLU A 20 26.81 14.49 8.39
N LEU A 21 25.96 13.84 7.59
CA LEU A 21 24.63 13.41 8.01
C LEU A 21 24.70 12.46 9.21
N ALA A 22 25.65 11.52 9.22
CA ALA A 22 25.86 10.58 10.33
C ALA A 22 26.19 11.27 11.67
N ARG A 23 26.76 12.48 11.66
CA ARG A 23 27.01 13.26 12.90
C ARG A 23 25.71 13.78 13.51
N ILE A 24 24.65 13.96 12.72
CA ILE A 24 23.36 14.45 13.20
C ILE A 24 22.59 13.29 13.84
N GLY A 25 22.59 13.25 15.18
CA GLY A 25 22.12 12.10 15.95
C GLY A 25 23.20 11.05 16.20
N GLY A 26 24.46 11.33 15.82
CA GLY A 26 25.57 10.38 15.98
C GLY A 26 25.90 10.08 17.44
N ARG A 27 26.28 8.83 17.69
CA ARG A 27 26.61 8.27 19.00
C ARG A 27 28.11 7.91 19.09
N PRO A 28 28.68 7.81 20.31
CA PRO A 28 30.09 7.42 20.49
C PRO A 28 30.43 6.00 20.01
N ASP A 29 29.44 5.11 19.94
CA ASP A 29 29.58 3.72 19.47
C ASP A 29 29.55 3.59 17.93
N GLY A 30 29.42 4.71 17.20
CA GLY A 30 29.30 4.73 15.75
C GLY A 30 27.85 4.70 15.24
N GLY A 31 26.87 4.47 16.13
CA GLY A 31 25.46 4.43 15.77
C GLY A 31 24.84 5.82 15.60
N VAL A 32 23.60 5.84 15.15
CA VAL A 32 22.82 7.06 14.90
C VAL A 32 21.45 6.94 15.58
N ASP A 33 21.12 7.91 16.42
CA ASP A 33 19.79 8.12 17.01
C ASP A 33 19.09 9.28 16.28
N ARG A 34 18.40 8.96 15.19
CA ARG A 34 17.67 9.94 14.39
C ARG A 34 16.24 9.48 14.09
N VAL A 35 15.52 9.10 15.14
CA VAL A 35 14.11 8.70 15.06
C VAL A 35 13.25 9.82 14.47
N ALA A 36 12.31 9.47 13.59
CA ALA A 36 11.41 10.42 12.93
C ALA A 36 10.67 11.33 13.93
N GLY A 37 10.64 12.63 13.64
CA GLY A 37 10.05 13.67 14.50
C GLY A 37 10.92 14.12 15.68
N SER A 38 12.07 13.48 15.91
CA SER A 38 13.03 13.92 16.92
C SER A 38 13.73 15.25 16.53
N HIS A 39 14.40 15.87 17.50
CA HIS A 39 15.25 17.04 17.21
C HIS A 39 16.36 16.73 16.20
N ALA A 40 16.92 15.52 16.23
CA ALA A 40 17.95 15.09 15.29
C ALA A 40 17.39 14.92 13.87
N ASP A 41 16.20 14.34 13.73
CA ASP A 41 15.53 14.20 12.42
C ASP A 41 15.21 15.58 11.82
N HIS A 42 14.61 16.48 12.61
CA HIS A 42 14.36 17.86 12.16
C HIS A 42 15.67 18.61 11.79
N ALA A 43 16.78 18.36 12.50
CA ALA A 43 18.07 18.94 12.16
C ALA A 43 18.63 18.39 10.84
N ALA A 44 18.51 17.08 10.61
CA ALA A 44 18.95 16.44 9.37
C ALA A 44 18.13 16.91 8.16
N ARG A 45 16.80 17.06 8.30
CA ARG A 45 15.94 17.59 7.23
C ARG A 45 16.32 19.02 6.83
N ARG A 46 16.58 19.90 7.82
CA ARG A 46 17.07 21.26 7.57
C ARG A 46 18.45 21.26 6.92
N TRP A 47 19.34 20.39 7.40
CA TRP A 47 20.67 20.23 6.83
C TRP A 47 20.59 19.77 5.36
N LEU A 48 19.75 18.78 5.05
CA LEU A 48 19.55 18.26 3.70
C LEU A 48 18.97 19.33 2.78
N ALA A 49 17.94 20.06 3.24
CA ALA A 49 17.38 21.18 2.47
C ALA A 49 18.43 22.26 2.17
N ALA A 50 19.31 22.57 3.14
CA ALA A 50 20.44 23.49 2.90
C ALA A 50 21.42 22.93 1.87
N ARG A 51 21.77 21.63 1.93
CA ARG A 51 22.63 20.95 0.95
C ARG A 51 22.04 20.90 -0.46
N MET A 52 20.71 20.80 -0.57
CA MET A 52 19.98 20.90 -1.83
C MET A 52 20.04 22.35 -2.37
N ASN A 53 19.80 23.35 -1.53
CA ASN A 53 19.88 24.76 -1.91
C ASN A 53 21.31 25.17 -2.31
N ASP A 54 22.35 24.71 -1.62
CA ASP A 54 23.76 24.98 -1.96
C ASP A 54 24.16 24.35 -3.30
N ALA A 55 23.54 23.22 -3.65
CA ALA A 55 23.62 22.62 -4.98
C ALA A 55 22.79 23.38 -6.03
N GLY A 56 22.17 24.50 -5.63
CA GLY A 56 21.31 25.40 -6.38
C GLY A 56 19.93 24.82 -6.72
N LEU A 57 19.52 23.72 -6.08
CA LEU A 57 18.22 23.07 -6.29
C LEU A 57 17.12 23.90 -5.60
N ASP A 58 15.86 23.56 -5.86
CA ASP A 58 14.69 24.16 -5.21
C ASP A 58 14.09 23.20 -4.17
N PRO A 59 14.57 23.21 -2.91
CA PRO A 59 14.09 22.31 -1.88
C PRO A 59 12.73 22.75 -1.33
N ARG A 60 11.86 21.78 -1.07
CA ARG A 60 10.59 21.96 -0.36
C ARG A 60 10.38 20.85 0.67
N ILE A 61 9.58 21.14 1.69
CA ILE A 61 9.07 20.14 2.62
C ILE A 61 7.57 20.05 2.40
N ASP A 62 7.05 18.87 2.09
CA ASP A 62 5.61 18.67 1.88
C ASP A 62 4.85 18.51 3.22
N ASP A 63 3.52 18.42 3.15
CA ASP A 63 2.66 18.29 4.32
C ASP A 63 2.86 16.96 5.09
N ALA A 64 3.46 15.95 4.46
CA ALA A 64 3.83 14.69 5.08
C ALA A 64 5.23 14.74 5.72
N GLY A 65 5.94 15.86 5.58
CA GLY A 65 7.29 16.06 6.12
C GLY A 65 8.40 15.56 5.21
N ASN A 66 8.11 15.10 3.99
CA ASN A 66 9.13 14.68 3.03
C ASN A 66 9.94 15.88 2.58
N VAL A 67 11.27 15.74 2.48
CA VAL A 67 12.14 16.77 1.90
C VAL A 67 12.36 16.44 0.44
N LEU A 68 11.90 17.29 -0.47
CA LEU A 68 12.02 17.09 -1.92
C LEU A 68 12.82 18.22 -2.57
N ALA A 69 13.52 17.94 -3.67
CA ALA A 69 14.17 18.99 -4.46
C ALA A 69 14.20 18.68 -5.96
N THR A 70 14.01 19.71 -6.77
CA THR A 70 14.15 19.67 -8.23
C THR A 70 15.09 20.77 -8.72
N ILE A 71 15.41 20.78 -10.02
CA ILE A 71 16.02 21.94 -10.66
C ILE A 71 15.01 23.10 -10.69
N PRO A 72 15.40 24.34 -10.31
CA PRO A 72 14.51 25.49 -10.36
C PRO A 72 13.83 25.66 -11.72
N GLY A 73 12.50 25.79 -11.70
CA GLY A 73 11.68 25.94 -12.91
C GLY A 73 11.33 24.63 -13.63
N SER A 74 11.79 23.48 -13.13
CA SER A 74 11.29 22.18 -13.60
C SER A 74 9.79 22.03 -13.31
N ARG A 75 9.06 21.40 -14.24
CA ARG A 75 7.59 21.22 -14.18
C ARG A 75 7.13 19.78 -14.36
N GLY A 76 8.07 18.83 -14.31
CA GLY A 76 7.80 17.42 -14.50
C GLY A 76 7.39 17.05 -15.94
N PRO A 77 7.02 15.79 -16.16
CA PRO A 77 7.00 14.72 -15.15
C PRO A 77 8.43 14.33 -14.72
N TRP A 78 8.58 13.80 -13.50
CA TRP A 78 9.88 13.52 -12.88
C TRP A 78 10.12 12.03 -12.67
N LEU A 79 11.37 11.59 -12.75
CA LEU A 79 11.82 10.39 -12.08
C LEU A 79 12.20 10.78 -10.65
N LEU A 80 11.52 10.17 -9.67
CA LEU A 80 11.81 10.36 -8.26
C LEU A 80 12.96 9.42 -7.85
N ALA A 81 13.95 9.94 -7.13
CA ALA A 81 15.03 9.13 -6.57
C ALA A 81 15.28 9.52 -5.12
N GLY A 82 15.46 8.53 -4.25
CA GLY A 82 15.66 8.79 -2.83
C GLY A 82 15.38 7.58 -1.96
N SER A 83 15.22 7.85 -0.67
CA SER A 83 14.86 6.90 0.39
C SER A 83 14.50 7.72 1.65
N HIS A 84 14.85 7.29 2.85
CA HIS A 84 14.63 8.00 4.11
C HIS A 84 15.93 8.47 4.78
N THR A 85 15.83 9.33 5.80
CA THR A 85 16.99 9.67 6.65
C THR A 85 16.76 9.39 8.12
N ASP A 86 15.53 9.11 8.56
CA ASP A 86 15.29 8.67 9.93
C ASP A 86 15.87 7.28 10.16
N THR A 87 16.19 6.97 11.42
CA THR A 87 16.79 5.69 11.83
C THR A 87 16.02 5.08 13.00
N VAL A 88 16.14 3.77 13.18
CA VAL A 88 15.93 3.14 14.49
C VAL A 88 16.87 3.70 15.58
N PRO A 89 16.53 3.55 16.88
CA PRO A 89 17.46 3.83 17.96
C PRO A 89 18.72 2.95 17.83
N ALA A 90 19.89 3.57 17.96
CA ALA A 90 21.19 2.96 17.73
C ALA A 90 21.32 2.29 16.35
N GLY A 91 20.65 2.85 15.33
CA GLY A 91 20.79 2.41 13.94
C GLY A 91 22.15 2.71 13.35
N GLY A 92 22.37 2.27 12.12
CA GLY A 92 23.58 2.55 11.37
C GLY A 92 23.54 3.91 10.66
N ARG A 93 24.60 4.19 9.89
CA ARG A 93 24.77 5.46 9.17
C ARG A 93 24.30 5.42 7.70
N LEU A 94 23.98 4.24 7.18
CA LEU A 94 23.72 3.99 5.76
C LEU A 94 22.26 3.64 5.49
N ASP A 95 21.58 2.94 6.40
CA ASP A 95 20.16 2.59 6.29
C ASP A 95 19.30 3.82 5.96
N GLY A 96 18.60 3.77 4.82
CA GLY A 96 17.93 4.89 4.16
C GLY A 96 18.84 6.01 3.66
N ALA A 97 19.67 6.56 4.54
CA ALA A 97 20.48 7.76 4.34
C ALA A 97 21.38 7.65 3.10
N TYR A 98 21.89 6.46 2.81
CA TYR A 98 22.67 6.20 1.61
C TYR A 98 21.90 6.52 0.32
N GLY A 99 20.65 6.05 0.21
CA GLY A 99 19.82 6.29 -0.97
C GLY A 99 19.52 7.77 -1.20
N VAL A 100 19.26 8.51 -0.13
CA VAL A 100 18.99 9.96 -0.19
C VAL A 100 20.22 10.74 -0.67
N ILE A 101 21.39 10.50 -0.07
CA ILE A 101 22.61 11.22 -0.45
C ILE A 101 23.06 10.81 -1.86
N ALA A 102 22.93 9.53 -2.23
CA ALA A 102 23.23 9.07 -3.59
C ALA A 102 22.32 9.74 -4.64
N ALA A 103 21.02 9.88 -4.36
CA ALA A 103 20.09 10.57 -5.24
C ALA A 103 20.44 12.07 -5.39
N LEU A 104 20.79 12.73 -4.28
CA LEU A 104 21.28 14.12 -4.30
C LEU A 104 22.56 14.25 -5.14
N GLU A 105 23.50 13.33 -5.00
CA GLU A 105 24.75 13.30 -5.76
C GLU A 105 24.50 13.07 -7.25
N ALA A 106 23.59 12.17 -7.61
CA ALA A 106 23.20 11.93 -8.99
C ALA A 106 22.63 13.21 -9.63
N LEU A 107 21.71 13.92 -8.95
CA LEU A 107 21.15 15.17 -9.47
C LEU A 107 22.19 16.30 -9.56
N ARG A 108 23.07 16.43 -8.57
CA ARG A 108 24.21 17.37 -8.63
C ARG A 108 25.08 17.10 -9.85
N THR A 109 25.44 15.84 -10.08
CA THR A 109 26.27 15.41 -11.20
C THR A 109 25.63 15.76 -12.54
N LEU A 110 24.33 15.45 -12.72
CA LEU A 110 23.60 15.80 -13.94
C LEU A 110 23.55 17.31 -14.17
N ARG A 111 23.31 18.08 -13.12
CA ARG A 111 23.27 19.53 -13.20
C ARG A 111 24.62 20.14 -13.56
N GLU A 112 25.68 19.74 -12.86
CA GLU A 112 27.05 20.22 -13.05
C GLU A 112 27.54 19.91 -14.48
N ALA A 113 27.14 18.76 -15.03
CA ALA A 113 27.39 18.38 -16.41
C ALA A 113 26.52 19.13 -17.44
N GLY A 114 25.54 19.94 -17.01
CA GLY A 114 24.56 20.57 -17.90
C GLY A 114 23.68 19.57 -18.65
N HIS A 115 23.47 18.38 -18.08
CA HIS A 115 22.75 17.30 -18.73
C HIS A 115 21.26 17.62 -18.85
N PRO A 116 20.61 17.47 -20.03
CA PRO A 116 19.21 17.87 -20.23
C PRO A 116 18.24 17.12 -19.32
N ARG A 117 18.56 15.87 -18.95
CA ARG A 117 17.73 15.05 -18.05
C ARG A 117 17.72 15.54 -16.59
N ALA A 118 18.61 16.46 -16.19
CA ALA A 118 18.63 17.00 -14.82
C ALA A 118 17.28 17.62 -14.44
N ALA A 119 16.59 18.25 -15.39
CA ALA A 119 15.26 18.84 -15.16
C ALA A 119 14.14 17.80 -14.99
N GLU A 120 14.39 16.53 -15.29
CA GLU A 120 13.42 15.43 -15.19
C GLU A 120 13.63 14.58 -13.93
N VAL A 121 14.47 15.02 -13.00
CA VAL A 121 14.79 14.27 -11.78
C VAL A 121 14.33 15.07 -10.56
N GLU A 122 13.71 14.37 -9.62
CA GLU A 122 13.38 14.88 -8.30
C GLU A 122 14.05 14.00 -7.23
N VAL A 123 14.66 14.64 -6.24
CA VAL A 123 15.25 13.95 -5.09
C VAL A 123 14.27 13.98 -3.93
N VAL A 124 14.17 12.90 -3.17
CA VAL A 124 13.32 12.81 -1.97
C VAL A 124 14.07 12.21 -0.77
N SER A 125 13.76 12.74 0.41
CA SER A 125 13.95 12.08 1.69
C SER A 125 12.59 11.92 2.36
N PHE A 126 12.09 10.70 2.41
CA PHE A 126 10.80 10.39 3.03
C PHE A 126 10.83 10.61 4.56
N PHE A 127 9.65 10.82 5.13
CA PHE A 127 9.44 10.94 6.56
C PHE A 127 9.01 9.60 7.16
N GLY A 128 9.71 9.13 8.20
CA GLY A 128 9.20 8.08 9.08
C GLY A 128 9.04 6.74 8.38
N GLU A 129 10.04 6.30 7.62
CA GLU A 129 10.07 4.97 6.99
C GLU A 129 10.06 3.90 8.08
N GLU A 130 10.95 4.06 9.07
CA GLU A 130 11.30 3.06 10.10
C GLU A 130 10.15 2.71 11.06
N GLY A 131 9.17 3.61 11.18
CA GLY A 131 7.98 3.36 12.00
C GLY A 131 8.23 3.23 13.50
N VAL A 132 9.34 3.79 14.00
CA VAL A 132 9.70 3.74 15.43
C VAL A 132 8.75 4.58 16.28
N SER A 133 8.40 5.78 15.81
CA SER A 133 7.56 6.76 16.52
C SER A 133 6.12 6.83 16.00
N GLY A 134 5.75 5.97 15.05
CA GLY A 134 4.45 6.01 14.38
C GLY A 134 4.29 4.89 13.35
N PRO A 135 3.29 4.96 12.46
CA PRO A 135 3.20 4.00 11.36
C PRO A 135 4.40 4.17 10.43
N GLY A 136 5.16 3.10 10.16
CA GLY A 136 6.25 3.15 9.17
C GLY A 136 5.75 3.53 7.78
N LEU A 137 6.64 3.96 6.89
CA LEU A 137 6.30 4.50 5.56
C LEU A 137 5.38 5.74 5.65
N ALA A 138 5.56 6.58 6.69
CA ALA A 138 4.66 7.68 7.01
C ALA A 138 4.62 8.78 5.93
N GLY A 139 5.73 8.98 5.22
CA GLY A 139 5.90 9.99 4.19
C GLY A 139 5.58 9.49 2.78
N SER A 140 5.97 8.26 2.46
CA SER A 140 5.78 7.66 1.14
C SER A 140 4.33 7.27 0.85
N ARG A 141 3.58 6.77 1.84
CA ARG A 141 2.16 6.43 1.67
C ARG A 141 1.28 7.63 1.27
N PRO A 142 1.33 8.79 1.96
CA PRO A 142 0.62 9.99 1.51
C PRO A 142 1.07 10.47 0.14
N LEU A 143 2.38 10.44 -0.15
CA LEU A 143 2.90 10.85 -1.46
C LEU A 143 2.32 9.98 -2.58
N ALA A 144 2.30 8.65 -2.42
CA ALA A 144 1.72 7.70 -3.37
C ALA A 144 0.21 7.92 -3.59
N ALA A 145 -0.51 8.44 -2.59
CA ALA A 145 -1.92 8.78 -2.69
C ALA A 145 -2.18 10.21 -3.20
N SER A 146 -1.15 11.05 -3.30
CA SER A 146 -1.26 12.46 -3.67
C SER A 146 -1.32 12.66 -5.19
N PRO A 147 -1.78 13.83 -5.68
CA PRO A 147 -1.67 14.19 -7.09
C PRO A 147 -0.23 14.16 -7.63
N HIS A 148 0.77 14.36 -6.75
CA HIS A 148 2.18 14.37 -7.13
C HIS A 148 2.63 13.03 -7.70
N ALA A 149 2.09 11.90 -7.21
CA ALA A 149 2.40 10.58 -7.75
C ALA A 149 2.07 10.44 -9.25
N ALA A 150 1.07 11.17 -9.75
CA ALA A 150 0.71 11.16 -11.17
C ALA A 150 1.69 11.96 -12.06
N ASP A 151 2.51 12.82 -11.44
CA ASP A 151 3.58 13.56 -12.11
C ASP A 151 4.92 12.80 -12.07
N LEU A 152 4.95 11.58 -11.54
CA LEU A 152 6.12 10.70 -11.51
C LEU A 152 6.10 9.69 -12.65
N VAL A 153 7.21 9.58 -13.40
CA VAL A 153 7.39 8.57 -14.45
C VAL A 153 7.94 7.26 -13.90
N ALA A 154 8.71 7.34 -12.82
CA ALA A 154 9.29 6.19 -12.11
C ALA A 154 9.81 6.63 -10.74
N TYR A 155 10.07 5.65 -9.87
CA TYR A 155 10.78 5.82 -8.61
C TYR A 155 11.97 4.85 -8.54
N LEU A 156 13.15 5.37 -8.19
CA LEU A 156 14.36 4.57 -7.96
C LEU A 156 14.86 4.74 -6.54
N GLU A 157 15.02 3.62 -5.83
CA GLU A 157 15.58 3.58 -4.49
C GLU A 157 16.90 2.81 -4.49
N LEU A 158 17.97 3.44 -3.99
CA LEU A 158 19.23 2.77 -3.73
C LEU A 158 19.33 2.53 -2.23
N HIS A 159 19.73 1.32 -1.84
CA HIS A 159 19.79 0.96 -0.44
C HIS A 159 20.93 -0.03 -0.18
N ILE A 160 21.31 -0.18 1.09
CA ILE A 160 22.11 -1.34 1.51
C ILE A 160 21.20 -2.58 1.58
N GLU A 161 21.74 -3.78 1.39
CA GLU A 161 20.94 -5.01 1.41
C GLU A 161 20.27 -5.27 2.77
N GLN A 162 20.93 -4.87 3.87
CA GLN A 162 20.57 -5.17 5.26
C GLN A 162 20.62 -6.68 5.61
N GLY A 163 20.97 -7.51 4.63
CA GLY A 163 21.18 -8.94 4.74
C GLY A 163 22.57 -9.34 4.21
N PRO A 164 22.95 -10.61 4.41
CA PRO A 164 24.31 -11.07 4.09
C PRO A 164 24.44 -11.68 2.68
N ARG A 165 23.39 -11.71 1.85
CA ARG A 165 23.35 -12.57 0.64
C ARG A 165 24.34 -12.09 -0.40
N LEU A 166 24.40 -10.79 -0.69
CA LEU A 166 25.32 -10.23 -1.67
C LEU A 166 26.77 -10.44 -1.23
N GLU A 167 27.10 -10.18 0.04
CA GLU A 167 28.45 -10.40 0.57
C GLU A 167 28.83 -11.89 0.51
N ALA A 168 27.95 -12.78 1.00
CA ALA A 168 28.20 -14.23 1.05
C ALA A 168 28.39 -14.86 -0.34
N GLU A 169 27.74 -14.29 -1.37
CA GLU A 169 27.84 -14.75 -2.75
C GLU A 169 28.91 -14.00 -3.56
N GLY A 170 29.59 -13.02 -2.97
CA GLY A 170 30.60 -12.20 -3.66
C GLY A 170 30.02 -11.30 -4.76
N LEU A 171 28.79 -10.83 -4.56
CA LEU A 171 28.06 -9.93 -5.45
C LEU A 171 28.23 -8.48 -4.99
N GLU A 172 28.31 -7.55 -5.95
CA GLU A 172 28.51 -6.12 -5.66
C GLU A 172 27.25 -5.28 -5.87
N LEU A 173 26.27 -5.79 -6.62
CA LEU A 173 24.97 -5.15 -6.83
C LEU A 173 23.83 -6.18 -6.76
N GLY A 174 22.70 -5.76 -6.22
CA GLY A 174 21.45 -6.50 -6.26
C GLY A 174 20.36 -5.70 -6.98
N VAL A 175 19.67 -6.32 -7.95
CA VAL A 175 18.47 -5.71 -8.55
C VAL A 175 17.25 -6.27 -7.81
N VAL A 176 16.52 -5.40 -7.12
CA VAL A 176 15.37 -5.84 -6.32
C VAL A 176 14.17 -6.07 -7.22
N GLU A 177 13.60 -7.27 -7.19
CA GLU A 177 12.42 -7.62 -8.01
C GLU A 177 11.09 -7.51 -7.25
N ALA A 178 11.14 -7.61 -5.91
CA ALA A 178 10.00 -7.46 -5.03
C ALA A 178 10.45 -7.15 -3.60
N ILE A 179 9.56 -6.54 -2.82
CA ILE A 179 9.62 -6.48 -1.37
C ILE A 179 8.68 -7.56 -0.84
N VAL A 180 9.17 -8.40 0.08
CA VAL A 180 8.42 -9.55 0.61
C VAL A 180 7.13 -9.14 1.32
N ALA A 181 6.12 -10.02 1.26
CA ALA A 181 4.95 -9.91 2.12
C ALA A 181 5.36 -10.20 3.57
N VAL A 182 4.74 -9.49 4.52
CA VAL A 182 4.97 -9.68 5.96
C VAL A 182 3.64 -9.93 6.65
N GLY A 183 3.51 -11.07 7.32
CA GLY A 183 2.33 -11.40 8.11
C GLY A 183 2.68 -11.56 9.59
N ARG A 184 1.80 -11.08 10.47
CA ARG A 184 1.93 -11.25 11.92
C ARG A 184 0.69 -11.91 12.49
N TRP A 185 0.91 -12.97 13.27
CA TRP A 185 -0.15 -13.69 13.97
C TRP A 185 0.17 -13.76 15.45
N GLU A 186 -0.80 -13.39 16.26
CA GLU A 186 -0.74 -13.61 17.69
C GLU A 186 -1.36 -14.95 18.02
N ALA A 187 -0.61 -15.76 18.76
CA ALA A 187 -1.00 -17.08 19.19
C ALA A 187 -1.25 -17.08 20.70
N HIS A 188 -2.42 -17.58 21.09
CA HIS A 188 -2.86 -17.80 22.45
C HIS A 188 -3.13 -19.29 22.65
N LEU A 189 -2.37 -19.94 23.52
CA LEU A 189 -2.64 -21.30 23.97
C LEU A 189 -3.17 -21.29 25.39
N THR A 190 -4.22 -22.06 25.63
CA THR A 190 -4.86 -22.21 26.94
C THR A 190 -4.85 -23.68 27.34
N GLY A 191 -4.23 -23.94 28.47
CA GLY A 191 -4.15 -25.23 29.15
C GLY A 191 -4.74 -25.13 30.55
N ALA A 192 -4.04 -25.69 31.54
CA ALA A 192 -4.44 -25.59 32.95
C ALA A 192 -3.21 -25.43 33.86
N ALA A 193 -3.18 -24.34 34.62
CA ALA A 193 -2.14 -24.12 35.61
C ALA A 193 -2.25 -25.16 36.74
N ASN A 194 -1.12 -25.75 37.13
CA ASN A 194 -1.10 -26.73 38.22
C ASN A 194 0.30 -26.83 38.86
N HIS A 195 0.43 -27.54 39.96
CA HIS A 195 1.68 -27.63 40.71
C HIS A 195 2.72 -28.51 39.99
N ALA A 196 3.87 -27.93 39.64
CA ALA A 196 4.86 -28.60 38.78
C ALA A 196 5.46 -29.88 39.39
N GLY A 197 5.48 -30.01 40.72
CA GLY A 197 6.03 -31.19 41.40
C GLY A 197 5.04 -32.33 41.62
N THR A 198 3.73 -32.04 41.67
CA THR A 198 2.72 -33.02 42.09
C THR A 198 1.76 -33.41 40.98
N THR A 199 1.66 -32.64 39.90
CA THR A 199 0.89 -33.02 38.71
C THR A 199 1.72 -33.95 37.82
N PRO A 200 1.33 -35.24 37.68
CA PRO A 200 2.03 -36.19 36.81
C PRO A 200 2.00 -35.73 35.36
N MET A 201 3.05 -36.02 34.59
CA MET A 201 3.18 -35.56 33.19
C MET A 201 1.98 -35.93 32.32
N ALA A 202 1.47 -37.16 32.44
CA ALA A 202 0.34 -37.65 31.66
C ALA A 202 -1.00 -36.94 31.95
N MET A 203 -1.08 -36.15 33.03
CA MET A 203 -2.29 -35.43 33.43
C MET A 203 -2.20 -33.92 33.13
N ARG A 204 -1.07 -33.44 32.58
CA ARG A 204 -0.87 -32.01 32.33
C ARG A 204 -1.62 -31.56 31.10
N ARG A 205 -2.06 -30.29 31.15
CA ARG A 205 -2.50 -29.50 30.00
C ARG A 205 -1.57 -28.29 29.92
N ASP A 206 -0.36 -28.55 29.48
CA ASP A 206 0.76 -27.61 29.60
C ASP A 206 0.84 -26.71 28.36
N ALA A 207 0.33 -25.48 28.49
CA ALA A 207 0.34 -24.51 27.40
C ALA A 207 1.77 -24.12 26.99
N GLY A 208 2.73 -24.18 27.92
CA GLY A 208 4.13 -23.87 27.66
C GLY A 208 4.80 -24.94 26.80
N ARG A 209 4.52 -26.22 27.09
CA ARG A 209 4.96 -27.34 26.24
C ARG A 209 4.38 -27.24 24.84
N ALA A 210 3.09 -26.95 24.71
CA ALA A 210 2.45 -26.77 23.41
C ALA A 210 3.10 -25.63 22.60
N ALA A 211 3.32 -24.47 23.24
CA ALA A 211 4.02 -23.34 22.60
C ALA A 211 5.44 -23.71 22.14
N ALA A 212 6.22 -24.35 23.02
CA ALA A 212 7.59 -24.76 22.70
C ALA A 212 7.65 -25.71 21.49
N ARG A 213 6.70 -26.65 21.38
CA ARG A 213 6.62 -27.58 20.24
C ARG A 213 6.28 -26.89 18.93
N VAL A 214 5.40 -25.89 18.95
CA VAL A 214 5.07 -25.10 17.75
C VAL A 214 6.29 -24.28 17.31
N ILE A 215 6.91 -23.57 18.25
CA ILE A 215 8.06 -22.70 17.98
C ILE A 215 9.27 -23.50 17.47
N ALA A 216 9.59 -24.61 18.13
CA ALA A 216 10.68 -25.49 17.70
C ALA A 216 10.44 -26.07 16.29
N GLY A 217 9.17 -26.28 15.95
CA GLY A 217 8.73 -26.81 14.65
C GLY A 217 8.57 -25.79 13.54
N LEU A 218 8.86 -24.50 13.80
CA LEU A 218 8.59 -23.43 12.84
C LEU A 218 9.48 -23.54 11.61
N ARG A 219 10.76 -23.88 11.79
CA ARG A 219 11.72 -23.97 10.69
C ARG A 219 11.31 -25.05 9.69
N GLU A 220 11.00 -26.26 10.15
CA GLU A 220 10.61 -27.36 9.25
C GLU A 220 9.31 -27.02 8.51
N LEU A 221 8.36 -26.36 9.19
CA LEU A 221 7.12 -25.92 8.55
C LEU A 221 7.37 -24.93 7.41
N LEU A 222 8.33 -24.01 7.57
CA LEU A 222 8.65 -23.04 6.53
C LEU A 222 9.42 -23.70 5.38
N ASP A 223 10.41 -24.53 5.69
CA ASP A 223 11.19 -25.27 4.68
C ASP A 223 10.28 -26.17 3.80
N ASP A 224 9.24 -26.78 4.38
CA ASP A 224 8.25 -27.60 3.66
C ASP A 224 7.39 -26.78 2.67
N ILE A 225 7.26 -25.47 2.88
CA ILE A 225 6.40 -24.59 2.09
C ILE A 225 7.22 -23.87 1.03
N ASP A 226 8.28 -23.20 1.45
CA ASP A 226 9.24 -22.47 0.65
C ASP A 226 10.51 -22.19 1.49
N PRO A 227 11.68 -22.77 1.14
CA PRO A 227 12.91 -22.63 1.93
C PRO A 227 13.50 -21.22 1.96
N GLU A 228 13.02 -20.30 1.10
CA GLU A 228 13.41 -18.89 1.13
C GLU A 228 12.61 -18.07 2.16
N MET A 229 11.56 -18.65 2.74
CA MET A 229 10.81 -18.00 3.81
C MET A 229 11.66 -17.79 5.05
N VAL A 230 11.37 -16.69 5.74
CA VAL A 230 11.88 -16.46 7.09
C VAL A 230 10.71 -16.30 8.05
N GLY A 231 10.85 -16.86 9.24
CA GLY A 231 9.88 -16.71 10.30
C GLY A 231 10.57 -16.52 11.64
N ASN A 232 9.94 -15.73 12.50
CA ASN A 232 10.50 -15.36 13.77
C ASN A 232 9.43 -15.36 14.86
N VAL A 233 9.82 -15.84 16.05
CA VAL A 233 9.09 -15.65 17.29
C VAL A 233 10.01 -14.92 18.25
N GLY A 234 9.92 -13.58 18.21
CA GLY A 234 10.81 -12.72 18.99
C GLY A 234 10.44 -12.61 20.47
N GLN A 235 9.24 -13.02 20.86
CA GLN A 235 8.75 -12.90 22.22
C GLN A 235 7.80 -14.04 22.59
N ILE A 236 7.85 -14.47 23.85
CA ILE A 236 6.92 -15.43 24.44
C ILE A 236 6.65 -15.09 25.90
N ALA A 237 5.40 -15.21 26.33
CA ALA A 237 4.98 -15.03 27.71
C ALA A 237 4.17 -16.24 28.19
N PHE A 238 4.50 -16.73 29.39
CA PHE A 238 3.77 -17.78 30.07
C PHE A 238 3.01 -17.22 31.27
N GLN A 239 1.79 -17.71 31.52
CA GLN A 239 1.02 -17.38 32.72
C GLN A 239 0.82 -18.63 33.59
N PRO A 240 1.04 -18.56 34.92
CA PRO A 240 1.41 -17.36 35.69
C PRO A 240 2.92 -17.01 35.65
N GLY A 241 3.75 -17.76 34.91
CA GLY A 241 5.18 -17.45 34.76
C GLY A 241 6.05 -17.85 35.97
N ALA A 242 5.55 -18.72 36.85
CA ALA A 242 6.31 -19.23 38.00
C ALA A 242 6.98 -20.57 37.69
N HIS A 243 8.25 -20.71 38.06
CA HIS A 243 9.07 -21.91 37.76
C HIS A 243 8.52 -23.22 38.37
N ASN A 244 7.73 -23.12 39.43
CA ASN A 244 7.12 -24.26 40.13
C ASN A 244 5.64 -24.48 39.74
N VAL A 245 5.16 -23.85 38.67
CA VAL A 245 3.78 -23.97 38.17
C VAL A 245 3.81 -24.39 36.70
N VAL A 246 3.03 -25.43 36.35
CA VAL A 246 2.76 -25.80 34.96
C VAL A 246 2.06 -24.60 34.28
N PRO A 247 2.54 -24.10 33.14
CA PRO A 247 1.90 -22.97 32.45
C PRO A 247 0.45 -23.28 32.06
N GLY A 248 -0.47 -22.43 32.53
CA GLY A 248 -1.88 -22.48 32.16
C GLY A 248 -2.17 -21.74 30.86
N GLU A 249 -1.35 -20.76 30.50
CA GLU A 249 -1.45 -20.06 29.23
C GLU A 249 -0.08 -19.74 28.65
N ALA A 250 -0.01 -19.64 27.33
CA ALA A 250 1.15 -19.18 26.58
C ALA A 250 0.70 -18.21 25.48
N HIS A 251 1.44 -17.11 25.35
CA HIS A 251 1.14 -16.00 24.45
C HIS A 251 2.40 -15.62 23.68
N PHE A 252 2.34 -15.59 22.36
CA PHE A 252 3.46 -15.16 21.52
C PHE A 252 3.01 -14.65 20.16
N VAL A 253 3.91 -13.96 19.45
CA VAL A 253 3.67 -13.47 18.09
C VAL A 253 4.61 -14.18 17.13
N VAL A 254 4.04 -14.71 16.05
CA VAL A 254 4.78 -15.25 14.90
C VAL A 254 4.76 -14.22 13.80
N GLU A 255 5.94 -13.78 13.34
CA GLU A 255 6.10 -13.01 12.11
C GLU A 255 6.63 -13.94 11.02
N LEU A 256 5.99 -13.94 9.86
CA LEU A 256 6.46 -14.65 8.67
C LEU A 256 6.68 -13.64 7.54
N ARG A 257 7.72 -13.87 6.75
CA ARG A 257 7.96 -13.14 5.50
C ARG A 257 8.05 -14.11 4.33
N ALA A 258 7.45 -13.72 3.20
CA ALA A 258 7.40 -14.56 2.02
C ALA A 258 7.48 -13.72 0.74
N ALA A 259 8.08 -14.28 -0.32
CA ALA A 259 8.22 -13.60 -1.61
C ALA A 259 6.87 -13.27 -2.28
N SER A 260 5.79 -13.96 -1.91
CA SER A 260 4.46 -13.73 -2.45
C SER A 260 3.36 -13.84 -1.39
N GLN A 261 2.22 -13.21 -1.66
CA GLN A 261 1.04 -13.30 -0.81
C GLN A 261 0.51 -14.74 -0.73
N ASP A 262 0.51 -15.48 -1.84
CA ASP A 262 0.07 -16.88 -1.89
C ASP A 262 0.91 -17.77 -0.95
N THR A 263 2.23 -17.62 -1.00
CA THR A 263 3.16 -18.33 -0.11
C THR A 263 2.88 -17.98 1.36
N LEU A 264 2.64 -16.69 1.67
CA LEU A 264 2.33 -16.25 3.02
C LEU A 264 1.00 -16.85 3.53
N ASP A 265 -0.02 -16.89 2.68
CA ASP A 265 -1.34 -17.43 3.03
C ASP A 265 -1.28 -18.95 3.28
N ARG A 266 -0.54 -19.68 2.43
CA ARG A 266 -0.25 -21.11 2.64
C ARG A 266 0.47 -21.36 3.96
N ALA A 267 1.45 -20.52 4.30
CA ALA A 267 2.18 -20.59 5.56
C ALA A 267 1.31 -20.29 6.77
N ALA A 268 0.43 -19.28 6.68
CA ALA A 268 -0.53 -18.96 7.73
C ALA A 268 -1.50 -20.13 8.01
N GLU A 269 -1.99 -20.77 6.95
CA GLU A 269 -2.90 -21.90 7.07
C GLU A 269 -2.19 -23.14 7.65
N ALA A 270 -0.97 -23.44 7.17
CA ALA A 270 -0.15 -24.53 7.71
C ALA A 270 0.21 -24.30 9.18
N LEU A 271 0.57 -23.08 9.54
CA LEU A 271 0.85 -22.67 10.91
C LEU A 271 -0.37 -22.94 11.79
N ARG A 272 -1.55 -22.47 11.40
CA ARG A 272 -2.79 -22.68 12.16
C ARG A 272 -3.13 -24.17 12.33
N ARG A 273 -3.02 -24.99 11.27
CA ARG A 273 -3.20 -26.44 11.37
C ARG A 273 -2.24 -27.08 12.38
N ARG A 274 -0.97 -26.64 12.39
CA ARG A 274 0.05 -27.16 13.32
C ARG A 274 -0.24 -26.74 14.77
N PHE A 275 -0.71 -25.52 15.00
CA PHE A 275 -1.17 -25.07 16.31
C PHE A 275 -2.32 -25.93 16.83
N ASP A 276 -3.36 -26.14 16.02
CA ASP A 276 -4.54 -26.92 16.41
C ASP A 276 -4.18 -28.37 16.74
N ALA A 277 -3.32 -28.98 15.92
CA ALA A 277 -2.85 -30.36 16.14
C ALA A 277 -2.05 -30.49 17.45
N ILE A 278 -1.05 -29.63 17.66
CA ILE A 278 -0.21 -29.68 18.86
C ILE A 278 -1.02 -29.35 20.12
N ALA A 279 -1.92 -28.36 20.06
CA ALA A 279 -2.77 -28.03 21.19
C ALA A 279 -3.66 -29.23 21.59
N ALA A 280 -4.27 -29.91 20.62
CA ALA A 280 -5.08 -31.09 20.87
C ALA A 280 -4.29 -32.24 21.52
N GLU A 281 -3.07 -32.51 21.03
CA GLU A 281 -2.18 -33.54 21.60
C GLU A 281 -1.77 -33.23 23.05
N GLU A 282 -1.61 -31.96 23.40
CA GLU A 282 -1.25 -31.49 24.74
C GLU A 282 -2.47 -31.23 25.64
N GLY A 283 -3.69 -31.57 25.18
CA GLY A 283 -4.93 -31.34 25.94
C GLY A 283 -5.24 -29.86 26.18
N CYS A 284 -4.74 -28.98 25.33
CA CYS A 284 -4.89 -27.53 25.34
C CYS A 284 -5.82 -27.07 24.19
N THR A 285 -6.15 -25.79 24.18
CA THR A 285 -6.78 -25.11 23.04
C THR A 285 -5.86 -24.03 22.51
N ALA A 286 -5.93 -23.76 21.20
CA ALA A 286 -5.20 -22.68 20.55
C ALA A 286 -6.16 -21.70 19.90
N ARG A 287 -5.77 -20.42 19.90
CA ARG A 287 -6.39 -19.35 19.12
C ARG A 287 -5.27 -18.58 18.44
N VAL A 288 -5.42 -18.35 17.14
CA VAL A 288 -4.45 -17.63 16.33
C VAL A 288 -5.17 -16.50 15.60
N ASP A 289 -4.84 -15.26 15.94
CA ASP A 289 -5.45 -14.05 15.37
C ASP A 289 -4.43 -13.32 14.49
N ALA A 290 -4.85 -12.91 13.29
CA ALA A 290 -4.02 -12.05 12.45
C ALA A 290 -3.95 -10.64 13.06
N ARG A 291 -2.74 -10.14 13.26
CA ARG A 291 -2.47 -8.77 13.76
C ARG A 291 -2.30 -7.77 12.62
N GLY A 292 -1.83 -8.22 11.47
CA GLY A 292 -1.67 -7.41 10.28
C GLY A 292 -0.93 -8.16 9.19
N VAL A 293 -1.23 -7.81 7.94
CA VAL A 293 -0.56 -8.31 6.75
C VAL A 293 -0.16 -7.12 5.89
N ILE A 294 1.11 -7.05 5.53
CA ILE A 294 1.63 -6.15 4.51
C ILE A 294 1.84 -7.00 3.26
N PRO A 295 1.15 -6.71 2.14
CA PRO A 295 1.28 -7.49 0.93
C PRO A 295 2.67 -7.34 0.30
N ALA A 296 3.09 -8.32 -0.48
CA ALA A 296 4.31 -8.21 -1.27
C ALA A 296 4.14 -7.10 -2.32
N ALA A 297 5.17 -6.26 -2.47
CA ALA A 297 5.20 -5.20 -3.48
C ALA A 297 6.16 -5.60 -4.60
N ARG A 298 5.65 -5.76 -5.83
CA ARG A 298 6.49 -6.09 -6.99
C ARG A 298 7.07 -4.82 -7.59
N MET A 299 8.36 -4.86 -7.92
CA MET A 299 8.97 -3.78 -8.68
C MET A 299 8.51 -3.84 -10.14
N ASP A 300 8.49 -2.70 -10.81
CA ASP A 300 8.03 -2.59 -12.19
C ASP A 300 8.97 -3.39 -13.10
N PRO A 301 8.47 -4.38 -13.88
CA PRO A 301 9.32 -5.25 -14.69
C PRO A 301 10.14 -4.49 -15.72
N SER A 302 9.59 -3.37 -16.20
CA SER A 302 10.33 -2.50 -17.09
C SER A 302 11.49 -1.92 -16.28
N VAL A 303 11.26 -1.22 -15.16
CA VAL A 303 12.32 -0.57 -14.35
C VAL A 303 13.40 -1.56 -13.95
N VAL A 304 13.02 -2.75 -13.47
CA VAL A 304 13.94 -3.87 -13.18
C VAL A 304 14.85 -4.16 -14.37
N ALA A 305 14.31 -4.35 -15.57
CA ALA A 305 15.11 -4.64 -16.76
C ALA A 305 16.09 -3.52 -17.15
N ALA A 306 15.81 -2.26 -16.79
CA ALA A 306 16.79 -1.18 -16.96
C ALA A 306 17.91 -1.29 -15.94
N LEU A 307 17.60 -1.56 -14.67
CA LEU A 307 18.61 -1.72 -13.63
C LEU A 307 19.53 -2.91 -13.91
N GLU A 308 19.01 -4.00 -14.48
CA GLU A 308 19.85 -5.10 -14.97
C GLU A 308 20.85 -4.66 -16.04
N GLN A 309 20.39 -3.91 -17.04
CA GLN A 309 21.27 -3.37 -18.07
C GLN A 309 22.34 -2.45 -17.50
N VAL A 310 22.04 -1.70 -16.43
CA VAL A 310 23.06 -0.92 -15.70
C VAL A 310 24.11 -1.87 -15.11
N CYS A 311 23.69 -2.90 -14.37
CA CYS A 311 24.60 -3.86 -13.78
C CYS A 311 25.46 -4.59 -14.83
N GLU A 312 24.87 -5.00 -15.95
CA GLU A 312 25.58 -5.59 -17.10
C GLU A 312 26.63 -4.65 -17.69
N ARG A 313 26.30 -3.36 -17.88
CA ARG A 313 27.22 -2.35 -18.43
C ARG A 313 28.40 -2.08 -17.50
N GLN A 314 28.19 -2.14 -16.19
CA GLN A 314 29.26 -1.97 -15.22
C GLN A 314 30.20 -3.19 -15.16
N ARG A 315 29.80 -4.34 -15.73
CA ARG A 315 30.59 -5.59 -15.77
C ARG A 315 31.00 -6.09 -14.39
N ARG A 316 30.08 -5.97 -13.43
CA ARG A 316 30.29 -6.37 -12.03
C ARG A 316 29.36 -7.51 -11.65
N PRO A 317 29.70 -8.32 -10.63
CA PRO A 317 28.85 -9.42 -10.20
C PRO A 317 27.53 -8.90 -9.60
N TRP A 318 26.40 -9.39 -10.12
CA TRP A 318 25.07 -8.99 -9.67
C TRP A 318 24.05 -10.12 -9.77
N ARG A 319 22.92 -9.99 -9.09
CA ARG A 319 21.76 -10.87 -9.27
C ARG A 319 20.43 -10.14 -9.02
N ARG A 320 19.32 -10.78 -9.40
CA ARG A 320 18.00 -10.45 -8.84
C ARG A 320 17.81 -11.09 -7.47
N LEU A 321 17.12 -10.36 -6.59
CA LEU A 321 16.72 -10.83 -5.27
C LEU A 321 15.49 -10.06 -4.75
N PRO A 322 14.69 -10.65 -3.85
CA PRO A 322 13.69 -9.89 -3.11
C PRO A 322 14.36 -9.11 -1.98
N SER A 323 13.80 -7.96 -1.60
CA SER A 323 14.10 -7.33 -0.32
C SER A 323 13.33 -8.01 0.79
N GLY A 324 14.04 -8.42 1.84
CA GLY A 324 13.45 -8.91 3.07
C GLY A 324 12.88 -7.80 3.95
N ALA A 325 13.31 -6.55 3.78
CA ALA A 325 12.92 -5.39 4.58
C ALA A 325 11.81 -4.58 3.90
N GLY A 326 11.09 -3.78 4.69
CA GLY A 326 10.20 -2.76 4.14
C GLY A 326 11.03 -1.60 3.58
N HIS A 327 10.49 -0.93 2.57
CA HIS A 327 11.07 0.30 2.01
C HIS A 327 9.96 1.19 1.46
N ASP A 328 10.27 2.47 1.26
CA ASP A 328 9.37 3.44 0.63
C ASP A 328 8.93 2.99 -0.77
N ALA A 329 9.81 2.31 -1.54
CA ALA A 329 9.46 1.69 -2.82
C ALA A 329 8.22 0.79 -2.74
N GLY A 330 8.03 0.09 -1.61
CA GLY A 330 6.87 -0.76 -1.39
C GLY A 330 5.55 0.02 -1.32
N ALA A 331 5.58 1.24 -0.77
CA ALA A 331 4.42 2.12 -0.73
C ALA A 331 4.10 2.76 -2.09
N LEU A 332 5.10 2.97 -2.94
CA LEU A 332 4.94 3.59 -4.26
C LEU A 332 4.58 2.60 -5.37
N ALA A 333 5.02 1.35 -5.28
CA ALA A 333 4.99 0.36 -6.36
C ALA A 333 3.60 0.14 -7.00
N ASP A 334 2.51 0.32 -6.25
CA ASP A 334 1.15 0.16 -6.76
C ASP A 334 0.69 1.32 -7.67
N ARG A 335 1.38 2.46 -7.62
CA ARG A 335 0.97 3.72 -8.29
C ARG A 335 2.02 4.29 -9.22
N VAL A 336 3.30 4.05 -8.93
CA VAL A 336 4.44 4.59 -9.66
C VAL A 336 5.35 3.42 -10.05
N PRO A 337 5.82 3.33 -11.31
CA PRO A 337 6.80 2.33 -11.70
C PRO A 337 8.06 2.42 -10.82
N ALA A 338 8.23 1.48 -9.89
CA ALA A 338 9.29 1.51 -8.90
C ALA A 338 10.36 0.45 -9.18
N GLY A 339 11.60 0.72 -8.81
CA GLY A 339 12.68 -0.26 -8.79
C GLY A 339 13.74 0.09 -7.75
N MET A 340 14.48 -0.92 -7.29
CA MET A 340 15.55 -0.70 -6.32
C MET A 340 16.86 -1.38 -6.71
N LEU A 341 17.94 -0.78 -6.24
CA LEU A 341 19.29 -1.34 -6.27
C LEU A 341 19.80 -1.54 -4.84
N PHE A 342 20.45 -2.67 -4.61
CA PHE A 342 21.16 -2.97 -3.39
C PHE A 342 22.67 -2.96 -3.58
N VAL A 343 23.37 -2.52 -2.53
CA VAL A 343 24.80 -2.80 -2.32
C VAL A 343 24.97 -3.71 -1.09
N PRO A 344 26.07 -4.48 -1.00
CA PRO A 344 26.29 -5.40 0.12
C PRO A 344 26.34 -4.71 1.49
N SER A 345 25.88 -5.42 2.52
CA SER A 345 26.08 -5.05 3.93
C SER A 345 27.08 -6.01 4.57
N ALA A 346 28.12 -5.48 5.23
CA ALA A 346 29.15 -6.29 5.85
C ALA A 346 28.57 -7.17 6.97
N GLY A 347 28.74 -8.49 6.85
CA GLY A 347 28.13 -9.49 7.73
C GLY A 347 26.60 -9.49 7.74
N GLY A 348 25.95 -8.80 6.80
CA GLY A 348 24.51 -8.55 6.80
C GLY A 348 24.00 -7.77 8.02
N VAL A 349 24.84 -6.93 8.61
CA VAL A 349 24.47 -6.14 9.80
C VAL A 349 23.76 -4.85 9.39
N SER A 350 22.55 -4.64 9.89
CA SER A 350 21.76 -3.40 9.82
C SER A 350 21.09 -3.11 11.16
N HIS A 351 20.48 -1.94 11.32
CA HIS A 351 19.82 -1.53 12.58
C HIS A 351 20.78 -1.61 13.78
N SER A 352 22.04 -1.28 13.53
CA SER A 352 23.13 -1.50 14.48
C SER A 352 24.24 -0.47 14.25
N PRO A 353 24.96 -0.04 15.31
CA PRO A 353 26.14 0.82 15.18
C PRO A 353 27.27 0.22 14.33
N LEU A 354 27.25 -1.10 14.13
CA LEU A 354 28.25 -1.84 13.36
C LEU A 354 27.91 -1.97 11.86
N GLU A 355 26.80 -1.38 11.42
CA GLU A 355 26.40 -1.35 10.02
C GLU A 355 27.50 -0.71 9.15
N HIS A 356 27.93 -1.45 8.13
CA HIS A 356 29.02 -1.03 7.27
C HIS A 356 28.86 -1.58 5.86
N THR A 357 29.25 -0.77 4.90
CA THR A 357 29.47 -1.13 3.51
C THR A 357 30.72 -0.39 3.07
N ASP A 358 31.63 -1.06 2.36
CA ASP A 358 32.86 -0.43 1.90
C ASP A 358 32.60 0.76 0.99
N ASP A 359 33.35 1.84 1.17
CA ASP A 359 33.19 3.10 0.42
C ASP A 359 33.20 2.89 -1.10
N ALA A 360 34.00 1.92 -1.60
CA ALA A 360 34.04 1.58 -3.02
C ALA A 360 32.70 1.05 -3.54
N LEU A 361 31.98 0.25 -2.73
CA LEU A 361 30.64 -0.26 -3.05
C LEU A 361 29.60 0.85 -2.94
N LEU A 362 29.75 1.77 -1.97
CA LEU A 362 28.87 2.94 -1.86
C LEU A 362 28.98 3.87 -3.07
N VAL A 363 30.20 4.15 -3.53
CA VAL A 363 30.46 4.92 -4.75
C VAL A 363 29.89 4.19 -5.97
N GLN A 364 30.13 2.88 -6.08
CA GLN A 364 29.61 2.08 -7.19
C GLN A 364 28.08 2.09 -7.24
N GLY A 365 27.40 1.84 -6.13
CA GLY A 365 25.94 1.84 -6.09
C GLY A 365 25.35 3.20 -6.43
N ALA A 366 25.99 4.30 -6.00
CA ALA A 366 25.55 5.64 -6.35
C ALA A 366 25.76 5.95 -7.85
N GLN A 367 26.85 5.45 -8.46
CA GLN A 367 27.01 5.50 -9.92
C GLN A 367 25.96 4.65 -10.63
N ALA A 368 25.63 3.46 -10.11
CA ALA A 368 24.57 2.61 -10.66
C ALA A 368 23.19 3.28 -10.57
N LEU A 369 22.91 4.01 -9.49
CA LEU A 369 21.70 4.82 -9.38
C LEU A 369 21.67 5.91 -10.46
N LEU A 370 22.76 6.67 -10.65
CA LEU A 370 22.84 7.69 -11.71
C LEU A 370 22.62 7.08 -13.11
N ASP A 371 23.28 5.96 -13.41
CA ASP A 371 23.11 5.24 -14.68
C ASP A 371 21.67 4.74 -14.83
N GLY A 372 21.05 4.27 -13.75
CA GLY A 372 19.66 3.82 -13.69
C GLY A 372 18.68 4.95 -13.95
N VAL A 373 18.89 6.13 -13.35
CA VAL A 373 18.11 7.34 -13.59
C VAL A 373 18.12 7.69 -15.07
N LEU A 374 19.32 7.75 -15.68
CA LEU A 374 19.47 8.07 -17.09
C LEU A 374 18.80 7.02 -17.97
N LEU A 375 19.08 5.74 -17.72
CA LEU A 375 18.53 4.67 -18.54
C LEU A 375 17.01 4.61 -18.45
N VAL A 376 16.42 4.77 -17.26
CA VAL A 376 14.95 4.79 -17.10
C VAL A 376 14.32 5.99 -17.81
N LEU A 377 14.95 7.17 -17.75
CA LEU A 377 14.48 8.38 -18.47
C LEU A 377 14.68 8.31 -19.99
N ASP A 378 15.72 7.60 -20.45
CA ASP A 378 16.09 7.42 -21.85
C ASP A 378 15.40 6.25 -22.54
N ARG A 379 14.75 5.38 -21.77
CA ARG A 379 13.80 4.45 -22.36
C ARG A 379 12.83 5.23 -23.22
N GLU A 380 12.41 4.59 -24.30
CA GLU A 380 11.14 4.94 -24.91
C GLU A 380 10.10 4.84 -23.78
N ARG A 381 9.77 6.01 -23.19
CA ARG A 381 8.52 6.17 -22.43
C ARG A 381 7.48 5.52 -23.31
N PRO A 382 6.56 4.68 -22.79
CA PRO A 382 5.48 4.16 -23.59
C PRO A 382 4.97 5.30 -24.45
N THR A 383 5.25 5.20 -25.74
CA THR A 383 5.03 6.29 -26.67
C THR A 383 3.56 6.60 -26.68
N GLY A 384 2.70 5.67 -26.25
CA GLY A 384 1.60 5.92 -25.31
C GLY A 384 0.87 7.21 -25.61
N LEU A 385 1.02 8.25 -24.80
CA LEU A 385 0.27 9.50 -24.98
C LEU A 385 0.71 10.31 -26.21
N ARG A 386 2.01 10.40 -26.48
CA ARG A 386 2.52 11.17 -27.62
C ARG A 386 2.15 10.50 -28.95
N SER A 387 2.43 9.21 -29.07
CA SER A 387 1.98 8.36 -30.17
C SER A 387 0.47 8.36 -30.28
N LEU A 388 -0.28 8.21 -29.19
CA LEU A 388 -1.74 8.29 -29.19
C LEU A 388 -2.21 9.65 -29.68
N ASN A 389 -1.55 10.76 -29.33
CA ASN A 389 -1.84 12.10 -29.86
C ASN A 389 -1.51 12.26 -31.34
N GLU A 390 -0.48 11.55 -31.81
CA GLU A 390 0.02 11.59 -33.19
C GLU A 390 -0.71 10.57 -34.12
N LEU A 391 -1.47 9.61 -33.57
CA LEU A 391 -2.22 8.62 -34.35
C LEU A 391 -3.22 9.28 -35.32
N PRO A 392 -3.40 8.74 -36.53
CA PRO A 392 -4.51 9.11 -37.40
C PRO A 392 -5.86 9.01 -36.65
N PRO A 393 -6.85 9.89 -36.91
CA PRO A 393 -8.13 9.90 -36.20
C PRO A 393 -8.80 8.52 -36.06
N ASP A 394 -8.85 7.75 -37.16
CA ASP A 394 -9.47 6.42 -37.18
C ASP A 394 -8.68 5.39 -36.36
N GLU A 395 -7.35 5.51 -36.30
CA GLU A 395 -6.49 4.64 -35.50
C GLU A 395 -6.59 4.95 -34.00
N ALA A 396 -6.67 6.24 -33.65
CA ALA A 396 -6.86 6.66 -32.27
C ALA A 396 -8.23 6.26 -31.74
N GLU A 397 -9.29 6.39 -32.54
CA GLU A 397 -10.61 5.90 -32.14
C GLU A 397 -10.57 4.38 -31.92
N ARG A 398 -9.91 3.61 -32.79
CA ARG A 398 -9.72 2.17 -32.59
C ARG A 398 -8.93 1.86 -31.31
N ALA A 399 -7.89 2.62 -31.01
CA ALA A 399 -7.12 2.46 -29.77
C ALA A 399 -7.98 2.72 -28.53
N PHE A 400 -8.80 3.78 -28.54
CA PHE A 400 -9.75 4.05 -27.46
C PHE A 400 -10.86 3.00 -27.35
N ARG A 401 -11.32 2.45 -28.47
CA ARG A 401 -12.30 1.35 -28.48
C ARG A 401 -11.80 0.07 -27.83
N ALA A 402 -10.49 -0.17 -27.84
CA ALA A 402 -9.89 -1.29 -27.11
C ALA A 402 -9.96 -1.12 -25.59
N ALA A 403 -10.00 0.13 -25.10
CA ALA A 403 -10.14 0.45 -23.68
C ALA A 403 -11.61 0.56 -23.22
N ASN A 404 -12.49 1.05 -24.09
CA ASN A 404 -13.92 1.21 -23.82
C ASN A 404 -14.72 1.06 -25.11
N ALA A 405 -15.63 0.10 -25.16
CA ALA A 405 -16.34 -0.25 -26.38
C ALA A 405 -17.38 0.79 -26.86
N SER A 406 -17.72 1.79 -26.04
CA SER A 406 -18.63 2.87 -26.46
C SER A 406 -18.04 3.66 -27.62
N ARG A 407 -18.75 3.67 -28.76
CA ARG A 407 -18.31 4.37 -29.98
C ARG A 407 -18.25 5.86 -29.75
N ARG A 408 -19.27 6.39 -29.08
CA ARG A 408 -19.41 7.82 -28.81
C ARG A 408 -18.29 8.30 -27.89
N TRP A 409 -17.98 7.52 -26.85
CA TRP A 409 -16.87 7.82 -25.96
C TRP A 409 -15.53 7.78 -26.70
N ALA A 410 -15.26 6.72 -27.46
CA ALA A 410 -13.99 6.58 -28.17
C ALA A 410 -13.79 7.68 -29.22
N ALA A 411 -14.84 8.07 -29.95
CA ALA A 411 -14.80 9.17 -30.90
C ALA A 411 -14.56 10.52 -30.20
N ALA A 412 -15.21 10.78 -29.06
CA ALA A 412 -14.99 11.99 -28.26
C ALA A 412 -13.56 12.05 -27.72
N MET A 413 -13.02 10.92 -27.26
CA MET A 413 -11.63 10.81 -26.81
C MET A 413 -10.62 10.99 -27.96
N ALA A 414 -10.90 10.42 -29.14
CA ALA A 414 -10.06 10.61 -30.31
C ALA A 414 -10.05 12.06 -30.80
N ALA A 415 -11.20 12.75 -30.73
CA ALA A 415 -11.36 14.15 -31.12
C ALA A 415 -10.79 15.13 -30.07
N GLY A 416 -10.72 14.75 -28.80
CA GLY A 416 -10.19 15.58 -27.71
C GLY A 416 -8.67 15.66 -27.65
N ARG A 417 -7.95 14.95 -28.53
CA ARG A 417 -6.50 15.03 -28.69
C ARG A 417 -6.07 16.37 -29.32
N PRO A 418 -4.84 16.85 -29.06
CA PRO A 418 -3.82 16.24 -28.23
C PRO A 418 -4.05 16.47 -26.74
N TYR A 419 -3.81 15.45 -25.93
CA TYR A 419 -3.81 15.56 -24.47
C TYR A 419 -2.41 15.91 -23.97
N PRO A 420 -2.25 17.00 -23.19
CA PRO A 420 -0.94 17.45 -22.75
C PRO A 420 -0.31 16.55 -21.67
N THR A 421 -1.12 15.84 -20.90
CA THR A 421 -0.68 14.93 -19.82
C THR A 421 -1.62 13.73 -19.70
N ALA A 422 -1.16 12.64 -19.06
CA ALA A 422 -2.02 11.49 -18.76
C ALA A 422 -3.21 11.91 -17.87
N ARG A 423 -3.00 12.82 -16.92
CA ARG A 423 -4.10 13.39 -16.11
C ARG A 423 -5.14 14.11 -16.96
N ALA A 424 -4.73 14.89 -17.96
CA ALA A 424 -5.67 15.56 -18.86
C ALA A 424 -6.45 14.56 -19.71
N LEU A 425 -5.80 13.47 -20.15
CA LEU A 425 -6.46 12.34 -20.80
C LEU A 425 -7.50 11.69 -19.86
N HIS A 426 -7.12 11.34 -18.63
CA HIS A 426 -8.03 10.72 -17.65
C HIS A 426 -9.20 11.63 -17.28
N ALA A 427 -8.95 12.93 -17.06
CA ALA A 427 -10.01 13.89 -16.77
C ALA A 427 -10.97 14.06 -17.95
N ALA A 428 -10.47 14.02 -19.19
CA ALA A 428 -11.31 13.97 -20.37
C ALA A 428 -12.12 12.67 -20.44
N ALA A 429 -11.47 11.52 -20.22
CA ALA A 429 -12.12 10.22 -20.17
C ALA A 429 -13.30 10.17 -19.19
N GLU A 430 -13.11 10.68 -17.96
CA GLU A 430 -14.16 10.76 -16.96
C GLU A 430 -15.30 11.70 -17.38
N ARG A 431 -14.97 12.92 -17.85
CA ARG A 431 -15.99 13.86 -18.32
C ARG A 431 -16.82 13.28 -19.46
N GLU A 432 -16.16 12.72 -20.48
CA GLU A 432 -16.84 12.15 -21.64
C GLU A 432 -17.68 10.95 -21.23
N TRP A 433 -17.21 10.12 -20.29
CA TRP A 433 -17.96 8.99 -19.75
C TRP A 433 -19.25 9.43 -19.05
N TRP A 434 -19.17 10.42 -18.16
CA TRP A 434 -20.34 10.92 -17.42
C TRP A 434 -21.29 11.75 -18.29
N ALA A 435 -20.81 12.28 -19.42
CA ALA A 435 -21.64 12.93 -20.43
C ALA A 435 -22.39 11.95 -21.35
N LEU A 436 -22.06 10.65 -21.32
CA LEU A 436 -22.73 9.65 -22.15
C LEU A 436 -24.20 9.48 -21.75
N ALA A 437 -25.06 9.42 -22.76
CA ALA A 437 -26.43 8.99 -22.59
C ALA A 437 -26.46 7.50 -22.20
N GLU A 438 -27.57 7.07 -21.59
CA GLU A 438 -27.73 5.69 -21.13
C GLU A 438 -27.46 4.64 -22.24
N PRO A 439 -27.93 4.80 -23.50
CA PRO A 439 -27.64 3.81 -24.56
C PRO A 439 -26.14 3.65 -24.86
N ASP A 440 -25.37 4.74 -24.79
CA ASP A 440 -23.93 4.71 -25.06
C ASP A 440 -23.15 4.04 -23.90
N ARG A 441 -23.63 4.19 -22.65
CA ARG A 441 -23.08 3.48 -21.49
C ARG A 441 -23.43 1.99 -21.54
N GLN A 442 -24.64 1.65 -21.97
CA GLN A 442 -25.06 0.26 -22.16
C GLN A 442 -24.27 -0.44 -23.27
N GLU A 443 -23.93 0.26 -24.36
CA GLU A 443 -23.03 -0.27 -25.40
C GLU A 443 -21.67 -0.68 -24.82
N ALA A 444 -21.07 0.16 -23.97
CA ALA A 444 -19.81 -0.18 -23.30
C ALA A 444 -19.95 -1.42 -22.41
N PHE A 445 -20.99 -1.48 -21.57
CA PHE A 445 -21.21 -2.60 -20.68
C PHE A 445 -21.46 -3.91 -21.43
N ALA A 446 -22.28 -3.88 -22.49
CA ALA A 446 -22.66 -5.07 -23.24
C ALA A 446 -21.49 -5.75 -23.97
N ALA A 447 -20.43 -5.00 -24.28
CA ALA A 447 -19.25 -5.50 -24.96
C ALA A 447 -18.30 -6.30 -24.06
N HIS A 448 -18.46 -6.22 -22.74
CA HIS A 448 -17.66 -7.02 -21.82
C HIS A 448 -18.12 -8.49 -21.78
N PRO A 449 -17.18 -9.43 -21.66
CA PRO A 449 -17.50 -10.84 -21.45
C PRO A 449 -18.18 -11.04 -20.10
N ARG A 450 -19.10 -12.00 -20.03
CA ARG A 450 -19.71 -12.40 -18.75
C ARG A 450 -18.68 -13.18 -17.95
N ILE A 451 -18.61 -12.94 -16.66
CA ILE A 451 -17.65 -13.63 -15.78
C ILE A 451 -18.02 -15.11 -15.68
N GLY A 452 -17.09 -15.99 -16.05
CA GLY A 452 -17.29 -17.44 -16.07
C GLY A 452 -17.90 -18.01 -17.35
N ASP A 453 -18.05 -17.18 -18.39
CA ASP A 453 -18.46 -17.64 -19.72
C ASP A 453 -17.24 -18.19 -20.49
N ARG A 454 -17.31 -19.46 -20.90
CA ARG A 454 -16.22 -20.20 -21.54
C ARG A 454 -16.13 -19.97 -23.06
N ASP A 455 -17.19 -19.41 -23.67
CA ASP A 455 -17.31 -19.24 -25.12
C ASP A 455 -16.80 -17.86 -25.61
N SER A 456 -16.17 -17.08 -24.74
CA SER A 456 -15.47 -15.83 -25.10
C SER A 456 -14.43 -16.08 -26.20
N VAL A 457 -14.54 -15.38 -27.33
CA VAL A 457 -13.63 -15.46 -28.50
C VAL A 457 -12.36 -14.61 -28.33
N ASP A 458 -12.26 -13.83 -27.24
CA ASP A 458 -11.16 -12.89 -26.98
C ASP A 458 -10.09 -13.50 -26.06
N ALA A 459 -8.86 -13.58 -26.56
CA ALA A 459 -7.71 -14.14 -25.85
C ALA A 459 -7.32 -13.33 -24.60
N THR A 460 -7.57 -12.02 -24.61
CA THR A 460 -7.28 -11.11 -23.48
C THR A 460 -8.23 -11.37 -22.32
N ALA A 461 -9.53 -11.48 -22.63
CA ALA A 461 -10.57 -11.84 -21.67
C ALA A 461 -10.34 -13.24 -21.04
N ARG A 462 -9.84 -14.21 -21.81
CA ARG A 462 -9.49 -15.54 -21.30
C ARG A 462 -8.29 -15.49 -20.35
N ALA A 463 -7.29 -14.67 -20.65
CA ALA A 463 -6.14 -14.47 -19.77
C ALA A 463 -6.54 -13.77 -18.46
N GLU A 464 -7.42 -12.76 -18.53
CA GLU A 464 -7.89 -11.99 -17.35
C GLU A 464 -8.78 -12.80 -16.40
N GLN A 465 -9.47 -13.83 -16.89
CA GLN A 465 -10.35 -14.70 -16.10
C GLN A 465 -9.77 -16.13 -15.92
N HIS A 466 -8.46 -16.30 -16.06
CA HIS A 466 -7.82 -17.63 -15.99
C HIS A 466 -8.14 -18.37 -14.68
N SER A 467 -8.19 -17.66 -13.55
CA SER A 467 -8.53 -18.19 -12.23
C SER A 467 -9.97 -18.71 -12.11
N VAL A 468 -10.85 -18.34 -13.05
CA VAL A 468 -12.24 -18.84 -13.11
C VAL A 468 -12.30 -20.16 -13.86
N ALA A 469 -11.36 -20.45 -14.76
CA ALA A 469 -11.35 -21.67 -15.57
C ALA A 469 -11.20 -22.94 -14.72
N ASP A 470 -10.44 -22.85 -13.62
CA ASP A 470 -10.09 -23.94 -12.71
C ASP A 470 -11.06 -24.11 -11.52
N ALA A 471 -12.11 -23.30 -11.45
CA ALA A 471 -13.10 -23.36 -10.38
C ALA A 471 -14.02 -24.59 -10.48
N ASP A 472 -14.50 -25.06 -9.33
CA ASP A 472 -15.42 -26.19 -9.27
C ASP A 472 -16.78 -25.86 -9.96
N ALA A 473 -17.46 -26.91 -10.43
CA ALA A 473 -18.70 -26.77 -11.19
C ALA A 473 -19.83 -26.05 -10.42
N ARG A 474 -19.84 -26.11 -9.08
CA ARG A 474 -20.86 -25.46 -8.25
C ARG A 474 -20.62 -23.96 -8.16
N THR A 475 -19.37 -23.54 -8.01
CA THR A 475 -18.97 -22.13 -8.00
C THR A 475 -19.26 -21.47 -9.36
N LEU A 476 -18.94 -22.16 -10.47
CA LEU A 476 -19.26 -21.69 -11.82
C LEU A 476 -20.76 -21.54 -12.05
N ALA A 477 -21.57 -22.53 -11.64
CA ALA A 477 -23.03 -22.44 -11.75
C ALA A 477 -23.61 -21.27 -10.93
N ALA A 478 -23.06 -21.02 -9.74
CA ALA A 478 -23.48 -19.91 -8.88
C ALA A 478 -23.10 -18.54 -9.45
N LEU A 479 -21.93 -18.42 -10.08
CA LEU A 479 -21.53 -17.22 -10.81
C LEU A 479 -22.44 -16.96 -12.01
N ALA A 480 -22.75 -17.98 -12.80
CA ALA A 480 -23.65 -17.86 -13.94
C ALA A 480 -25.07 -17.43 -13.50
N ASP A 481 -25.60 -18.01 -12.43
CA ASP A 481 -26.89 -17.61 -11.86
C ASP A 481 -26.86 -16.18 -11.30
N GLY A 482 -25.79 -15.84 -10.59
CA GLY A 482 -25.56 -14.50 -10.06
C GLY A 482 -25.51 -13.43 -11.15
N ASN A 483 -24.78 -13.69 -12.23
CA ASN A 483 -24.69 -12.78 -13.38
C ASN A 483 -26.05 -12.55 -14.04
N ARG A 484 -26.84 -13.62 -14.25
CA ARG A 484 -28.22 -13.48 -14.79
C ARG A 484 -29.08 -12.59 -13.90
N ARG A 485 -29.10 -12.85 -12.58
CA ARG A 485 -29.89 -12.04 -11.63
C ARG A 485 -29.41 -10.59 -11.57
N TYR A 486 -28.11 -10.38 -11.68
CA TYR A 486 -27.53 -9.04 -11.72
C TYR A 486 -27.99 -8.28 -12.97
N GLU A 487 -27.95 -8.93 -14.14
CA GLU A 487 -28.47 -8.37 -15.39
C GLU A 487 -29.98 -8.08 -15.33
N GLU A 488 -30.78 -9.01 -14.80
CA GLU A 488 -32.23 -8.81 -14.61
C GLU A 488 -32.54 -7.63 -13.71
N ARG A 489 -31.77 -7.46 -12.62
CA ARG A 489 -32.00 -6.40 -11.64
C ARG A 489 -31.50 -5.03 -12.09
N PHE A 490 -30.31 -4.98 -12.70
CA PHE A 490 -29.61 -3.73 -12.99
C PHE A 490 -29.57 -3.37 -14.47
N GLY A 491 -30.10 -4.23 -15.35
CA GLY A 491 -30.17 -4.03 -16.79
C GLY A 491 -28.82 -4.06 -17.51
N ARG A 492 -27.76 -4.59 -16.88
CA ARG A 492 -26.38 -4.61 -17.40
C ARG A 492 -25.55 -5.72 -16.77
N VAL A 493 -24.48 -6.13 -17.45
CA VAL A 493 -23.56 -7.18 -16.98
C VAL A 493 -22.85 -6.77 -15.68
N PHE A 494 -22.52 -7.75 -14.85
CA PHE A 494 -21.70 -7.54 -13.67
C PHE A 494 -20.22 -7.39 -14.07
N LEU A 495 -19.61 -6.25 -13.70
CA LEU A 495 -18.21 -5.96 -13.97
C LEU A 495 -17.39 -5.89 -12.69
N VAL A 496 -16.30 -6.65 -12.60
CA VAL A 496 -15.34 -6.58 -11.50
C VAL A 496 -13.93 -6.77 -12.07
N ARG A 497 -12.92 -6.20 -11.41
CA ARG A 497 -11.51 -6.49 -11.75
C ARG A 497 -11.23 -7.95 -11.43
N ALA A 498 -11.13 -8.78 -12.47
CA ALA A 498 -10.91 -10.22 -12.33
C ALA A 498 -9.45 -10.59 -12.02
N ALA A 499 -8.50 -9.81 -12.53
CA ALA A 499 -7.07 -10.03 -12.31
C ALA A 499 -6.73 -10.09 -10.80
N GLY A 500 -6.12 -11.20 -10.38
CA GLY A 500 -5.72 -11.44 -9.00
C GLY A 500 -6.84 -11.92 -8.07
N ARG A 501 -8.05 -12.21 -8.57
CA ARG A 501 -9.16 -12.75 -7.77
C ARG A 501 -9.47 -14.19 -8.17
N SER A 502 -9.83 -15.02 -7.20
CA SER A 502 -10.44 -16.33 -7.39
C SER A 502 -11.91 -16.23 -7.81
N ALA A 503 -12.46 -17.30 -8.40
CA ALA A 503 -13.89 -17.38 -8.72
C ALA A 503 -14.78 -17.22 -7.47
N GLY A 504 -14.33 -17.72 -6.32
CA GLY A 504 -15.04 -17.57 -5.04
C GLY A 504 -15.14 -16.10 -4.60
N GLU A 505 -14.07 -15.33 -4.70
CA GLU A 505 -14.06 -13.91 -4.37
C GLU A 505 -14.92 -13.09 -5.33
N MET A 506 -14.92 -13.42 -6.62
CA MET A 506 -15.80 -12.77 -7.59
C MET A 506 -17.27 -13.07 -7.29
N LEU A 507 -17.60 -14.29 -6.88
CA LEU A 507 -18.96 -14.69 -6.49
C LEU A 507 -19.41 -13.96 -5.22
N THR A 508 -18.51 -13.81 -4.24
CA THR A 508 -18.76 -13.02 -3.03
C THR A 508 -19.03 -11.56 -3.39
N ALA A 509 -18.18 -10.94 -4.19
CA ALA A 509 -18.37 -9.55 -4.64
C ALA A 509 -19.68 -9.37 -5.42
N LEU A 510 -20.08 -10.35 -6.23
CA LEU A 510 -21.37 -10.33 -6.93
C LEU A 510 -22.53 -10.36 -5.94
N ARG A 511 -22.49 -11.25 -4.95
CA ARG A 511 -23.52 -11.36 -3.90
C ARG A 511 -23.61 -10.10 -3.06
N GLU A 512 -22.49 -9.51 -2.67
CA GLU A 512 -22.42 -8.25 -1.95
C GLU A 512 -23.05 -7.12 -2.77
N ARG A 513 -22.70 -6.99 -4.06
CA ARG A 513 -23.31 -5.96 -4.92
C ARG A 513 -24.80 -6.17 -5.14
N MET A 514 -25.25 -7.42 -5.19
CA MET A 514 -26.68 -7.76 -5.18
C MET A 514 -27.37 -7.37 -3.86
N ALA A 515 -26.64 -7.20 -2.76
CA ALA A 515 -27.17 -6.83 -1.46
C ALA A 515 -27.06 -5.32 -1.14
N ASN A 516 -26.40 -4.52 -1.98
CA ASN A 516 -26.19 -3.10 -1.72
C ASN A 516 -27.48 -2.25 -1.83
N ASP A 517 -27.79 -1.55 -0.74
CA ASP A 517 -28.72 -0.40 -0.62
C ASP A 517 -28.14 0.54 0.49
N PRO A 518 -28.38 1.88 0.52
CA PRO A 518 -27.51 2.89 1.18
C PRO A 518 -27.67 3.10 2.70
N HIS A 519 -26.57 3.32 3.46
CA HIS A 519 -26.45 2.87 4.86
C HIS A 519 -25.69 3.83 5.82
N VAL A 520 -25.97 3.77 7.15
CA VAL A 520 -25.20 4.43 8.23
C VAL A 520 -24.11 3.49 8.79
N LEU A 521 -22.85 3.78 8.49
CA LEU A 521 -21.70 2.93 8.84
C LEU A 521 -20.99 3.43 10.11
N ASP A 522 -20.81 2.53 11.07
CA ASP A 522 -19.82 2.67 12.14
C ASP A 522 -18.45 2.33 11.57
N LEU A 523 -17.59 3.33 11.43
CA LEU A 523 -16.26 3.17 10.84
C LEU A 523 -15.26 2.48 11.78
N ALA A 524 -15.57 2.39 13.09
CA ALA A 524 -14.72 1.69 14.06
C ALA A 524 -14.94 0.18 14.01
N ALA A 525 -16.20 -0.23 13.81
CA ALA A 525 -16.59 -1.64 13.73
C ALA A 525 -16.77 -2.15 12.29
N GLY A 526 -16.66 -1.27 11.28
CA GLY A 526 -16.84 -1.59 9.87
C GLY A 526 -18.24 -2.09 9.52
N ARG A 527 -19.27 -1.73 10.32
CA ARG A 527 -20.60 -2.36 10.26
C ARG A 527 -21.74 -1.38 10.55
N PRO A 528 -22.99 -1.74 10.22
CA PRO A 528 -24.19 -0.99 10.58
C PRO A 528 -24.30 -0.68 12.08
N ARG A 529 -24.69 0.54 12.47
CA ARG A 529 -25.01 0.85 13.87
C ARG A 529 -26.51 0.74 14.16
N ALA A 530 -26.95 -0.48 14.49
CA ALA A 530 -28.32 -0.75 14.92
C ALA A 530 -28.61 -0.26 16.36
N GLY A 531 -29.87 0.05 16.65
CA GLY A 531 -30.33 0.40 18.00
C GLY A 531 -29.98 1.82 18.46
N MET A 532 -29.53 2.70 17.55
CA MET A 532 -29.17 4.09 17.87
C MET A 532 -30.43 4.98 17.88
N PRO A 533 -30.71 5.69 18.98
CA PRO A 533 -31.81 6.64 19.01
C PRO A 533 -31.53 7.85 18.10
N VAL A 534 -32.55 8.25 17.34
CA VAL A 534 -32.52 9.41 16.45
C VAL A 534 -33.76 10.25 16.65
N GLN A 535 -33.58 11.57 16.77
CA GLN A 535 -34.68 12.53 16.95
C GLN A 535 -34.78 13.44 15.73
N LEU A 536 -36.01 13.67 15.25
CA LEU A 536 -36.30 14.61 14.18
C LEU A 536 -36.96 15.88 14.75
N ALA A 537 -36.44 17.04 14.38
CA ALA A 537 -37.02 18.34 14.74
C ALA A 537 -37.10 19.26 13.51
N ARG A 538 -38.02 20.22 13.53
CA ARG A 538 -38.16 21.29 12.53
C ARG A 538 -38.05 22.65 13.19
N ARG A 539 -37.47 23.61 12.48
CA ARG A 539 -37.40 25.00 12.96
C ARG A 539 -38.72 25.72 12.71
N ASP A 540 -39.26 26.35 13.75
CA ASP A 540 -40.46 27.17 13.65
C ASP A 540 -40.16 28.60 13.14
N ALA A 541 -41.20 29.40 12.92
CA ALA A 541 -41.07 30.77 12.43
C ALA A 541 -40.39 31.72 13.44
N GLY A 542 -40.38 31.37 14.73
CA GLY A 542 -39.67 32.08 15.79
C GLY A 542 -38.20 31.67 15.91
N GLY A 543 -37.75 30.70 15.12
CA GLY A 543 -36.39 30.19 15.09
C GLY A 543 -36.10 29.08 16.11
N ALA A 544 -37.09 28.64 16.89
CA ALA A 544 -36.96 27.55 17.86
C ALA A 544 -37.14 26.17 17.19
N TRP A 545 -36.51 25.15 17.76
CA TRP A 545 -36.62 23.76 17.28
C TRP A 545 -37.80 23.06 17.93
N GLN A 546 -38.77 22.64 17.12
CA GLN A 546 -39.89 21.83 17.54
C GLN A 546 -39.63 20.36 17.19
N GLN A 547 -39.62 19.48 18.19
CA GLN A 547 -39.48 18.04 17.97
C GLN A 547 -40.73 17.49 17.27
N LEU A 548 -40.49 16.69 16.23
CA LEU A 548 -41.53 16.10 15.39
C LEU A 548 -41.70 14.60 15.69
N ALA A 549 -40.61 13.86 15.84
CA ALA A 549 -40.66 12.42 16.09
C ALA A 549 -39.34 11.87 16.66
N ASP A 550 -39.42 10.69 17.25
CA ASP A 550 -38.29 9.88 17.69
C ASP A 550 -38.32 8.54 16.97
N ALA A 551 -37.13 7.99 16.69
CA ALA A 551 -36.97 6.69 16.08
C ALA A 551 -35.69 6.02 16.58
N VAL A 552 -35.53 4.74 16.24
CA VAL A 552 -34.34 3.95 16.55
C VAL A 552 -33.86 3.30 15.26
N THR A 553 -32.55 3.29 15.04
CA THR A 553 -31.99 2.64 13.85
C THR A 553 -32.24 1.13 13.85
N ASP A 554 -32.63 0.59 12.70
CA ASP A 554 -32.86 -0.84 12.47
C ASP A 554 -31.53 -1.63 12.41
N GLY A 555 -31.62 -2.94 12.12
CA GLY A 555 -30.45 -3.82 11.96
C GLY A 555 -29.44 -3.34 10.91
N ASP A 556 -29.89 -2.47 9.99
CA ASP A 556 -29.09 -1.83 8.96
C ASP A 556 -28.72 -0.39 9.31
N GLY A 557 -28.78 0.01 10.59
CA GLY A 557 -28.41 1.35 11.01
C GLY A 557 -29.33 2.47 10.49
N ARG A 558 -30.54 2.16 10.01
CA ARG A 558 -31.44 3.16 9.38
C ARG A 558 -32.68 3.46 10.19
N VAL A 559 -33.19 4.67 10.01
CA VAL A 559 -34.59 4.99 10.30
C VAL A 559 -35.33 5.06 8.96
N ARG A 560 -36.13 4.03 8.65
CA ARG A 560 -36.88 3.94 7.38
C ARG A 560 -38.19 4.69 7.42
N ASP A 561 -38.89 4.59 8.54
CA ASP A 561 -40.21 5.19 8.75
C ASP A 561 -40.21 6.05 10.01
N TRP A 562 -40.92 7.18 9.94
CA TRP A 562 -41.17 8.07 11.06
C TRP A 562 -42.66 8.04 11.41
N PRO A 563 -43.13 7.02 12.15
CA PRO A 563 -44.56 6.71 12.28
C PRO A 563 -45.41 7.81 12.95
N ALA A 564 -44.79 8.83 13.54
CA ALA A 564 -45.46 9.98 14.17
C ALA A 564 -45.11 11.33 13.54
N ALA A 565 -44.25 11.38 12.52
CA ALA A 565 -43.85 12.65 11.92
C ALA A 565 -44.90 13.13 10.89
N PRO A 566 -45.26 14.44 10.90
CA PRO A 566 -46.06 15.01 9.82
C PRO A 566 -45.29 14.98 8.49
N GLU A 567 -46.01 15.01 7.36
CA GLU A 567 -45.36 15.09 6.05
C GLU A 567 -44.39 16.28 5.97
N PRO A 568 -43.18 16.10 5.41
CA PRO A 568 -42.21 17.17 5.31
C PRO A 568 -42.72 18.34 4.46
N THR A 569 -42.64 19.54 5.00
CA THR A 569 -42.91 20.80 4.28
C THR A 569 -41.60 21.58 4.14
N PRO A 570 -41.49 22.52 3.18
CA PRO A 570 -40.26 23.28 3.02
C PRO A 570 -39.83 23.98 4.32
N GLY A 571 -38.55 23.92 4.65
CA GLY A 571 -38.01 24.47 5.89
C GLY A 571 -36.73 23.78 6.38
N ASP A 572 -36.24 24.24 7.53
CA ASP A 572 -35.03 23.69 8.15
C ASP A 572 -35.39 22.57 9.13
N TYR A 573 -34.70 21.45 9.01
CA TYR A 573 -34.85 20.25 9.81
C TYR A 573 -33.54 19.90 10.51
N ARG A 574 -33.64 19.20 11.64
CA ARG A 574 -32.50 18.70 12.40
C ARG A 574 -32.73 17.24 12.76
N LEU A 575 -31.73 16.42 12.48
CA LEU A 575 -31.59 15.09 13.07
C LEU A 575 -30.59 15.13 14.21
N THR A 576 -30.96 14.57 15.36
CA THR A 576 -30.07 14.39 16.51
C THR A 576 -29.84 12.89 16.71
N PHE A 577 -28.58 12.45 16.57
CA PHE A 577 -28.17 11.07 16.80
C PHE A 577 -27.57 10.95 18.19
N ILE A 578 -28.09 10.04 19.01
CA ILE A 578 -27.62 9.82 20.39
C ILE A 578 -26.56 8.72 20.38
N THR A 579 -25.28 9.09 20.46
CA THR A 579 -24.17 8.16 20.12
C THR A 579 -23.41 7.59 21.32
N SER A 580 -23.65 8.12 22.53
CA SER A 580 -23.13 7.65 23.83
C SER A 580 -21.59 7.53 23.98
N GLY A 581 -20.81 8.09 23.05
CA GLY A 581 -19.34 8.09 23.05
C GLY A 581 -18.73 9.47 23.30
N PHE A 582 -17.54 9.73 22.72
CA PHE A 582 -16.85 11.03 22.82
C PHE A 582 -17.74 12.20 22.38
N TYR A 583 -18.59 11.97 21.38
CA TYR A 583 -19.70 12.86 21.02
C TYR A 583 -21.00 12.30 21.63
N PRO A 584 -21.50 12.85 22.75
CA PRO A 584 -22.71 12.32 23.38
C PRO A 584 -23.92 12.40 22.44
N GLU A 585 -23.96 13.43 21.59
CA GLU A 585 -24.93 13.61 20.51
C GLU A 585 -24.27 14.22 19.26
N VAL A 586 -24.84 13.95 18.09
CA VAL A 586 -24.45 14.58 16.82
C VAL A 586 -25.68 15.19 16.16
N HIS A 587 -25.61 16.48 15.81
CA HIS A 587 -26.68 17.19 15.13
C HIS A 587 -26.36 17.42 13.66
N ILE A 588 -27.28 17.04 12.78
CA ILE A 588 -27.22 17.36 11.36
C ILE A 588 -28.42 18.22 11.00
N VAL A 589 -28.15 19.45 10.56
CA VAL A 589 -29.17 20.40 10.10
C VAL A 589 -29.19 20.42 8.57
N PHE A 590 -30.37 20.30 7.99
CA PHE A 590 -30.57 20.31 6.54
C PHE A 590 -31.85 21.04 6.17
N ARG A 591 -31.93 21.50 4.93
CA ARG A 591 -33.12 22.18 4.39
C ARG A 591 -33.88 21.23 3.47
N VAL A 592 -35.19 21.18 3.65
CA VAL A 592 -36.14 20.55 2.72
C VAL A 592 -36.71 21.65 1.83
N ASP A 593 -36.58 21.49 0.51
CA ASP A 593 -37.05 22.48 -0.46
C ASP A 593 -38.37 22.08 -1.14
N ARG A 594 -38.61 20.78 -1.37
CA ARG A 594 -39.80 20.24 -2.02
C ARG A 594 -40.44 19.11 -1.19
N PRO A 595 -41.76 19.14 -0.94
CA PRO A 595 -42.46 18.00 -0.35
C PRO A 595 -42.33 16.76 -1.24
N GLY A 596 -42.05 15.60 -0.65
CA GLY A 596 -41.94 14.32 -1.36
C GLY A 596 -40.55 13.98 -1.90
N ASP A 597 -39.56 14.87 -1.77
CA ASP A 597 -38.16 14.53 -2.08
C ASP A 597 -37.62 13.51 -1.05
N HIS A 598 -36.96 12.46 -1.53
CA HIS A 598 -36.24 11.55 -0.66
C HIS A 598 -34.94 12.20 -0.18
N HIS A 599 -34.84 12.46 1.13
CA HIS A 599 -33.67 13.08 1.74
C HIS A 599 -32.79 12.04 2.43
N HIS A 600 -31.63 11.73 1.85
CA HIS A 600 -30.65 10.83 2.45
C HIS A 600 -29.64 11.62 3.30
N VAL A 601 -29.69 11.44 4.63
CA VAL A 601 -28.84 12.14 5.60
C VAL A 601 -27.97 11.12 6.37
N PRO A 602 -26.82 10.70 5.82
CA PRO A 602 -25.93 9.73 6.45
C PRO A 602 -25.07 10.37 7.56
N LEU A 603 -24.75 9.55 8.57
CA LEU A 603 -23.76 9.82 9.60
C LEU A 603 -22.70 8.72 9.55
N LEU A 604 -21.44 9.10 9.42
CA LEU A 604 -20.28 8.23 9.62
C LEU A 604 -19.69 8.58 10.97
N LEU A 605 -19.57 7.59 11.86
CA LEU A 605 -19.08 7.78 13.22
C LEU A 605 -17.80 6.97 13.44
N SER A 606 -16.81 7.59 14.08
CA SER A 606 -15.60 6.95 14.60
C SER A 606 -15.44 7.31 16.09
N PRO A 607 -14.51 6.68 16.85
CA PRO A 607 -14.41 6.89 18.30
C PRO A 607 -14.15 8.36 18.69
N PHE A 608 -13.49 9.13 17.83
CA PHE A 608 -13.11 10.53 18.06
C PHE A 608 -13.42 11.47 16.89
N GLY A 609 -14.26 11.05 15.95
CA GLY A 609 -14.68 11.88 14.82
C GLY A 609 -16.05 11.49 14.28
N TYR A 610 -16.68 12.40 13.55
CA TYR A 610 -17.83 12.09 12.73
C TYR A 610 -17.77 12.86 11.41
N SER A 611 -18.39 12.31 10.37
CA SER A 611 -18.58 13.00 9.09
C SER A 611 -20.00 12.76 8.60
N THR A 612 -20.54 13.72 7.87
CA THR A 612 -21.78 13.57 7.10
C THR A 612 -21.48 13.91 5.65
N TYR A 613 -22.27 13.37 4.73
CA TYR A 613 -22.21 13.70 3.31
C TYR A 613 -23.63 13.76 2.77
N ARG A 614 -23.87 14.53 1.72
CA ARG A 614 -25.16 14.46 1.04
C ARG A 614 -25.13 13.25 0.11
N GLY A 615 -25.88 12.20 0.43
CA GLY A 615 -26.18 11.18 -0.57
C GLY A 615 -27.18 11.74 -1.57
N SER A 616 -26.86 11.64 -2.86
CA SER A 616 -27.75 12.01 -3.96
C SER A 616 -28.96 11.10 -4.02
#